data_AF-A0A816GP58-F1
#
_entry.id   AF-A0A816GP58-F1
#
_cell.length_a   1.000
_cell.length_b   1.000
_cell.length_c   1.000
_cell.angle_alpha   90.00
_cell.angle_beta   90.00
_cell.angle_gamma   90.00
#
_symmetry.space_group_name_H-M   'P 1'
#
loop_
_entity.id
_entity.type
_entity.pdbx_description
1 polymer ?
#
loop_
_entity_poly.entity_id
_entity_poly.type
_entity_poly.pdbx_seq_one_letter_code
_entity_poly.pdbx_strand_id
1 'polypeptide(L)'
;DEIDQFRVEVAQHYARGLCWVLQYYYQGVPAWDWYFPYHYAPFASDFLHLKDLPVTFDKKTKPFKPLEQLMAVFPSQSRQFLPVEWQPLMTQKESPIIDFYPLNFCIDLNGKQQLWQGVALLPFVDEKRLHRTLEHVYSTLTNEEERRNKRDSDRLFIHSSDLCYDYLKKLYVPGENEITKKNSLELPTRLSGGIAGLLWPDDDDKIKPIGDKIKPPLPNCEDVLNNQIMCVKYRDLPYDDDYIFQAKLLDNVQMPTPTLKPYDYDQSQPFRPNLGFAQRPQYQRDFATAHRTIRHSIGSQQQQQQPGGFTRQSGGFNNYRQPYDNNRQRESNGDYRPRYSNDGYRPRFQNDGFRPRNLNDGYRPRNFNDDYRPRHPRGNFQPRQNNSYNSYRQNY
;
A
#
# COMPACT_ATOMS: atom_id res chain seq x y z
N ASP A 1 36.34 -21.50 23.72
CA ASP A 1 35.50 -22.71 23.86
C ASP A 1 34.01 -22.38 23.93
N GLU A 2 33.45 -21.92 25.06
CA GLU A 2 31.99 -21.62 25.16
C GLU A 2 31.55 -20.39 24.36
N ILE A 3 32.35 -19.31 24.38
CA ILE A 3 32.10 -18.09 23.58
C ILE A 3 32.13 -18.39 22.08
N ASP A 4 33.04 -19.26 21.65
CA ASP A 4 33.17 -19.63 20.23
C ASP A 4 31.98 -20.48 19.79
N GLN A 5 31.51 -21.38 20.65
CA GLN A 5 30.30 -22.15 20.40
C GLN A 5 29.07 -21.25 20.27
N PHE A 6 28.90 -20.27 21.17
CA PHE A 6 27.80 -19.31 21.09
C PHE A 6 27.83 -18.48 19.79
N ARG A 7 29.01 -17.99 19.38
CA ARG A 7 29.16 -17.24 18.12
C ARG A 7 28.76 -18.07 16.91
N VAL A 8 29.19 -19.34 16.87
CA VAL A 8 28.82 -20.29 15.81
C VAL A 8 27.32 -20.55 15.83
N GLU A 9 26.70 -20.73 17.01
CA GLU A 9 25.26 -20.94 17.14
C GLU A 9 24.45 -19.77 16.58
N VAL A 10 24.78 -18.52 16.96
CA VAL A 10 24.10 -17.33 16.44
C VAL A 10 24.25 -17.23 14.92
N ALA A 11 25.46 -17.51 14.39
CA ALA A 11 25.72 -17.54 12.95
C ALA A 11 24.89 -18.61 12.21
N GLN A 12 24.76 -19.80 12.78
CA GLN A 12 23.94 -20.87 12.24
C GLN A 12 22.44 -20.52 12.25
N HIS A 13 21.93 -19.92 13.33
CA HIS A 13 20.56 -19.41 13.38
C HIS A 13 20.31 -18.33 12.34
N TYR A 14 21.27 -17.41 12.15
CA TYR A 14 21.16 -16.35 11.15
C TYR A 14 21.15 -16.92 9.73
N ALA A 15 22.06 -17.85 9.42
CA ALA A 15 22.13 -18.52 8.13
C ALA A 15 20.84 -19.32 7.84
N ARG A 16 20.30 -20.02 8.84
CA ARG A 16 19.01 -20.70 8.73
C ARG A 16 17.88 -19.70 8.42
N GLY A 17 17.92 -18.52 9.03
CA GLY A 17 16.98 -17.44 8.71
C GLY A 17 17.06 -16.93 7.29
N LEU A 18 18.27 -16.82 6.72
CA LEU A 18 18.43 -16.49 5.30
C LEU A 18 17.77 -17.54 4.40
N CYS A 19 17.94 -18.83 4.72
CA CYS A 19 17.25 -19.91 4.00
C CYS A 19 15.73 -19.85 4.17
N TRP A 20 15.24 -19.57 5.38
CA TRP A 20 13.81 -19.39 5.66
C TRP A 20 13.23 -18.26 4.79
N VAL A 21 13.90 -17.11 4.75
CA VAL A 21 13.47 -15.95 3.95
C VAL A 21 13.50 -16.29 2.47
N LEU A 22 14.56 -16.91 1.97
CA LEU A 22 14.64 -17.28 0.55
C LEU A 22 13.51 -18.24 0.14
N GLN A 23 13.21 -19.24 0.97
CA GLN A 23 12.09 -20.16 0.75
C GLN A 23 10.75 -19.42 0.82
N TYR A 24 10.55 -18.52 1.79
CA TYR A 24 9.35 -17.69 1.91
C TYR A 24 9.01 -16.96 0.61
N TYR A 25 10.00 -16.35 -0.04
CA TYR A 25 9.78 -15.61 -1.29
C TYR A 25 9.53 -16.49 -2.51
N TYR A 26 10.21 -17.64 -2.63
CA TYR A 26 10.17 -18.45 -3.85
C TYR A 26 9.21 -19.65 -3.79
N GLN A 27 8.93 -20.17 -2.60
CA GLN A 27 8.19 -21.41 -2.38
C GLN A 27 7.06 -21.25 -1.35
N GLY A 28 6.92 -20.08 -0.71
CA GLY A 28 5.96 -19.86 0.38
C GLY A 28 6.54 -20.17 1.76
N VAL A 29 5.72 -20.00 2.81
CA VAL A 29 6.17 -20.06 4.21
C VAL A 29 6.67 -21.47 4.57
N PRO A 30 7.96 -21.66 4.91
CA PRO A 30 8.50 -22.99 5.17
C PRO A 30 8.21 -23.50 6.60
N ALA A 31 8.11 -22.58 7.58
CA ALA A 31 7.66 -22.88 8.94
C ALA A 31 7.11 -21.63 9.61
N TRP A 32 5.95 -21.73 10.24
CA TRP A 32 5.26 -20.62 10.91
C TRP A 32 5.79 -20.32 12.32
N ASP A 33 6.41 -21.30 12.96
CA ASP A 33 6.94 -21.24 14.33
C ASP A 33 8.41 -20.80 14.39
N TRP A 34 9.10 -20.77 13.24
CA TRP A 34 10.51 -20.43 13.19
C TRP A 34 10.72 -18.91 13.37
N TYR A 35 11.67 -18.55 14.23
CA TYR A 35 12.14 -17.17 14.40
C TYR A 35 13.65 -17.15 14.70
N PHE A 36 14.26 -15.98 14.56
CA PHE A 36 15.65 -15.75 14.96
C PHE A 36 15.69 -15.33 16.45
N PRO A 37 16.23 -16.16 17.37
CA PRO A 37 16.07 -15.97 18.82
C PRO A 37 17.11 -15.02 19.44
N TYR A 38 17.57 -14.03 18.68
CA TYR A 38 18.55 -13.05 19.13
C TYR A 38 18.16 -11.65 18.64
N HIS A 39 18.43 -10.62 19.44
CA HIS A 39 18.17 -9.23 19.05
C HIS A 39 19.19 -8.67 18.06
N TYR A 40 20.36 -9.32 17.93
CA TYR A 40 21.48 -8.83 17.12
C TYR A 40 21.97 -9.88 16.14
N ALA A 41 22.42 -9.41 14.98
CA ALA A 41 23.10 -10.22 14.00
C ALA A 41 24.54 -10.57 14.47
N PRO A 42 25.07 -11.73 14.08
CA PRO A 42 26.47 -12.09 14.29
C PRO A 42 27.39 -11.28 13.36
N PHE A 43 28.69 -11.29 13.62
CA PHE A 43 29.65 -10.73 12.67
C PHE A 43 29.83 -11.64 11.45
N ALA A 44 30.16 -11.05 10.30
CA ALA A 44 30.44 -11.81 9.07
C ALA A 44 31.58 -12.84 9.24
N SER A 45 32.56 -12.56 10.11
CA SER A 45 33.64 -13.48 10.45
C SER A 45 33.19 -14.75 11.18
N ASP A 46 32.00 -14.73 11.77
CA ASP A 46 31.51 -15.81 12.63
C ASP A 46 30.78 -16.90 11.83
N PHE A 47 30.55 -16.67 10.53
CA PHE A 47 29.93 -17.62 9.60
C PHE A 47 30.89 -18.75 9.20
N LEU A 48 31.23 -19.58 10.19
CA LEU A 48 32.05 -20.77 10.03
C LEU A 48 31.16 -22.01 9.86
N HIS A 49 31.68 -23.05 9.21
CA HIS A 49 31.03 -24.37 9.10
C HIS A 49 29.61 -24.39 8.49
N LEU A 50 29.27 -23.44 7.62
CA LEU A 50 27.92 -23.35 7.02
C LEU A 50 27.55 -24.54 6.12
N LYS A 51 28.53 -25.28 5.60
CA LYS A 51 28.28 -26.43 4.72
C LYS A 51 27.47 -27.54 5.41
N ASP A 52 27.63 -27.67 6.72
CA ASP A 52 27.02 -28.72 7.53
C ASP A 52 25.75 -28.23 8.24
N LEU A 53 25.26 -27.03 7.91
CA LEU A 53 24.05 -26.46 8.53
C LEU A 53 22.82 -27.29 8.16
N PRO A 54 22.11 -27.89 9.13
CA PRO A 54 20.86 -28.58 8.86
C PRO A 54 19.76 -27.55 8.56
N VAL A 55 19.46 -27.35 7.27
CA VAL A 55 18.36 -26.49 6.82
C VAL A 55 17.10 -27.34 6.64
N THR A 56 16.51 -27.75 7.76
CA THR A 56 15.21 -28.42 7.77
C THR A 56 14.22 -27.58 8.57
N PHE A 57 13.01 -27.42 8.05
CA PHE A 57 11.90 -26.74 8.71
C PHE A 57 10.75 -27.72 8.86
N ASP A 58 10.03 -27.65 9.99
CA ASP A 58 8.85 -28.49 10.17
C ASP A 58 7.68 -27.90 9.37
N LYS A 59 7.32 -28.60 8.29
CA LYS A 59 6.19 -28.22 7.42
C LYS A 59 4.83 -28.38 8.11
N LYS A 60 4.74 -29.09 9.25
CA LYS A 60 3.48 -29.31 9.98
C LYS A 60 3.06 -28.13 10.85
N THR A 61 3.82 -27.06 10.84
CA THR A 61 3.57 -25.84 11.61
C THR A 61 2.37 -25.08 11.03
N LYS A 62 1.67 -24.35 11.90
CA LYS A 62 0.43 -23.65 11.54
C LYS A 62 0.54 -22.19 11.95
N PRO A 63 -0.10 -21.27 11.21
CA PRO A 63 -0.22 -19.90 11.68
C PRO A 63 -0.99 -19.86 13.01
N PHE A 64 -0.60 -18.94 13.88
CA PHE A 64 -1.40 -18.57 15.05
C PHE A 64 -2.83 -18.23 14.64
N LYS A 65 -3.79 -18.53 15.52
CA LYS A 65 -5.13 -17.97 15.36
C LYS A 65 -5.07 -16.45 15.60
N PRO A 66 -5.99 -15.66 15.00
CA PRO A 66 -5.96 -14.20 15.09
C PRO A 66 -5.83 -13.67 16.52
N LEU A 67 -6.58 -14.21 17.49
CA LEU A 67 -6.52 -13.74 18.88
C LEU A 67 -5.25 -14.16 19.61
N GLU A 68 -4.72 -15.35 19.31
CA GLU A 68 -3.44 -15.82 19.86
C GLU A 68 -2.29 -14.92 19.36
N GLN A 69 -2.31 -14.57 18.07
CA GLN A 69 -1.36 -13.63 17.49
C GLN A 69 -1.46 -12.26 18.18
N LEU A 70 -2.68 -11.75 18.43
CA LEU A 70 -2.85 -10.49 19.16
C LEU A 70 -2.24 -10.55 20.56
N MET A 71 -2.40 -11.67 21.28
CA MET A 71 -1.74 -11.88 22.56
C MET A 71 -0.21 -11.91 22.43
N ALA A 72 0.34 -12.44 21.35
CA ALA A 72 1.78 -12.51 21.13
C ALA A 72 2.40 -11.16 20.71
N VAL A 73 1.65 -10.27 20.06
CA VAL A 73 2.20 -9.03 19.46
C VAL A 73 1.79 -7.74 20.17
N PHE A 74 0.64 -7.72 20.85
CA PHE A 74 0.17 -6.48 21.47
C PHE A 74 0.84 -6.21 22.83
N PRO A 75 1.13 -4.94 23.13
CA PRO A 75 1.43 -4.54 24.49
C PRO A 75 0.14 -4.48 25.31
N SER A 76 0.26 -4.53 26.64
CA SER A 76 -0.90 -4.56 27.56
C SER A 76 -1.82 -3.33 27.45
N GLN A 77 -1.30 -2.19 26.99
CA GLN A 77 -2.07 -0.96 26.74
C GLN A 77 -3.10 -1.12 25.61
N SER A 78 -2.88 -2.06 24.69
CA SER A 78 -3.77 -2.34 23.56
C SER A 78 -4.77 -3.48 23.86
N ARG A 79 -4.91 -3.90 25.12
CA ARG A 79 -5.77 -5.03 25.53
C ARG A 79 -7.25 -4.90 25.12
N GLN A 80 -7.74 -3.68 24.90
CA GLN A 80 -9.13 -3.42 24.50
C GLN A 80 -9.57 -4.10 23.19
N PHE A 81 -8.63 -4.57 22.37
CA PHE A 81 -8.92 -5.29 21.12
C PHE A 81 -9.07 -6.81 21.30
N LEU A 82 -8.80 -7.31 22.51
CA LEU A 82 -8.92 -8.72 22.90
C LEU A 82 -10.25 -8.97 23.64
N PRO A 83 -10.70 -10.23 23.69
CA PRO A 83 -11.82 -10.63 24.54
C PRO A 83 -11.61 -10.19 25.98
N VAL A 84 -12.68 -9.72 26.63
CA VAL A 84 -12.61 -9.13 27.98
C VAL A 84 -11.91 -10.07 28.97
N GLU A 85 -12.21 -11.37 28.90
CA GLU A 85 -11.63 -12.40 29.77
C GLU A 85 -10.14 -12.68 29.51
N TRP A 86 -9.62 -12.32 28.34
CA TRP A 86 -8.20 -12.49 28.00
C TRP A 86 -7.35 -11.30 28.46
N GLN A 87 -7.94 -10.10 28.58
CA GLN A 87 -7.25 -8.87 28.95
C GLN A 87 -6.52 -8.94 30.32
N PRO A 88 -7.07 -9.60 31.36
CA PRO A 88 -6.37 -9.82 32.63
C PRO A 88 -5.02 -10.53 32.47
N LEU A 89 -4.87 -11.44 31.50
CA LEU A 89 -3.62 -12.18 31.28
C LEU A 89 -2.43 -11.26 30.92
N MET A 90 -2.70 -10.07 30.40
CA MET A 90 -1.67 -9.08 30.07
C MET A 90 -1.38 -8.08 31.19
N THR A 91 -2.15 -8.08 32.28
CA THR A 91 -2.15 -6.99 33.28
C THR A 91 -2.07 -7.45 34.73
N GLN A 92 -2.60 -8.63 35.06
CA GLN A 92 -2.53 -9.20 36.41
C GLN A 92 -1.17 -9.81 36.66
N LYS A 93 -0.63 -9.58 37.87
CA LYS A 93 0.70 -10.08 38.26
C LYS A 93 0.73 -11.60 38.41
N GLU A 94 -0.43 -12.18 38.66
CA GLU A 94 -0.66 -13.61 38.85
C GLU A 94 -0.73 -14.36 37.51
N SER A 95 -0.78 -13.64 36.37
CA SER A 95 -0.84 -14.26 35.04
C SER A 95 0.44 -15.06 34.75
N PRO A 96 0.33 -16.32 34.26
CA PRO A 96 1.49 -17.16 33.92
C PRO A 96 2.37 -16.62 32.78
N ILE A 97 1.90 -15.59 32.09
CA ILE A 97 2.55 -14.98 30.92
C ILE A 97 2.75 -13.47 31.10
N ILE A 98 2.65 -12.96 32.33
CA ILE A 98 2.77 -11.51 32.60
C ILE A 98 4.14 -10.94 32.18
N ASP A 99 5.19 -11.77 32.22
CA ASP A 99 6.56 -11.42 31.84
C ASP A 99 6.72 -11.13 30.35
N PHE A 100 5.77 -11.52 29.50
CA PHE A 100 5.74 -11.11 28.09
C PHE A 100 5.36 -9.63 27.90
N TYR A 101 4.77 -8.98 28.92
CA TYR A 101 4.20 -7.63 28.79
C TYR A 101 4.86 -6.61 29.74
N PRO A 102 6.16 -6.35 29.61
CA PRO A 102 6.82 -5.36 30.46
C PRO A 102 6.24 -3.96 30.21
N LEU A 103 5.98 -3.21 31.29
CA LEU A 103 5.50 -1.82 31.19
C LEU A 103 6.56 -0.87 30.62
N ASN A 104 7.83 -1.15 30.89
CA ASN A 104 8.97 -0.41 30.39
C ASN A 104 10.01 -1.41 29.86
N PHE A 105 10.64 -1.09 28.74
CA PHE A 105 11.72 -1.88 28.15
C PHE A 105 12.81 -0.96 27.59
N CYS A 106 14.02 -1.49 27.46
CA CYS A 106 15.15 -0.73 26.95
C CYS A 106 15.14 -0.70 25.42
N ILE A 107 15.55 0.45 24.85
CA ILE A 107 15.84 0.58 23.43
C ILE A 107 17.34 0.85 23.31
N ASP A 108 18.06 -0.05 22.66
CA ASP A 108 19.47 0.16 22.33
C ASP A 108 19.59 0.84 20.97
N LEU A 109 20.18 2.04 20.94
CA LEU A 109 20.40 2.76 19.69
C LEU A 109 21.41 2.05 18.77
N ASN A 110 22.32 1.24 19.30
CA ASN A 110 23.32 0.49 18.53
C ASN A 110 23.96 1.32 17.38
N GLY A 111 24.46 2.50 17.73
CA GLY A 111 25.09 3.44 16.79
C GLY A 111 24.14 4.24 15.89
N LYS A 112 22.82 4.11 16.07
CA LYS A 112 21.80 4.91 15.37
C LYS A 112 21.47 6.19 16.11
N GLN A 113 20.92 7.17 15.39
CA GLN A 113 20.58 8.49 15.97
C GLN A 113 19.15 8.56 16.46
N GLN A 114 18.23 7.81 15.84
CA GLN A 114 16.80 7.92 16.11
C GLN A 114 16.29 6.69 16.85
N LEU A 115 15.42 6.87 17.85
CA LEU A 115 14.88 5.78 18.67
C LEU A 115 14.18 4.69 17.86
N TRP A 116 13.47 5.06 16.79
CA TRP A 116 12.77 4.11 15.90
C TRP A 116 13.73 3.24 15.07
N GLN A 117 15.02 3.59 15.01
CA GLN A 117 16.08 2.78 14.41
C GLN A 117 16.77 1.87 15.43
N GLY A 118 16.52 2.11 16.72
CA GLY A 118 17.08 1.31 17.80
C GLY A 118 16.41 -0.05 17.93
N VAL A 119 17.08 -0.95 18.65
CA VAL A 119 16.62 -2.30 18.92
C VAL A 119 15.82 -2.31 20.22
N ALA A 120 14.54 -2.68 20.15
CA ALA A 120 13.69 -2.87 21.31
C ALA A 120 14.04 -4.20 22.01
N LEU A 121 14.57 -4.12 23.23
CA LEU A 121 14.98 -5.29 24.01
C LEU A 121 13.78 -5.87 24.76
N LEU A 122 12.90 -6.53 24.01
CA LEU A 122 11.76 -7.27 24.53
C LEU A 122 12.08 -8.76 24.73
N PRO A 123 11.51 -9.41 25.75
CA PRO A 123 11.59 -10.86 25.87
C PRO A 123 10.88 -11.54 24.69
N PHE A 124 11.43 -12.65 24.21
CA PHE A 124 10.74 -13.48 23.21
C PHE A 124 9.57 -14.23 23.86
N VAL A 125 8.46 -14.34 23.12
CA VAL A 125 7.27 -15.07 23.59
C VAL A 125 7.50 -16.57 23.46
N ASP A 126 7.31 -17.30 24.57
CA ASP A 126 7.23 -18.77 24.55
C ASP A 126 5.84 -19.19 24.05
N GLU A 127 5.78 -19.62 22.80
CA GLU A 127 4.56 -20.09 22.13
C GLU A 127 3.84 -21.17 22.93
N LYS A 128 4.56 -22.17 23.46
CA LYS A 128 3.94 -23.30 24.17
C LYS A 128 3.31 -22.85 25.47
N ARG A 129 3.97 -21.92 26.17
CA ARG A 129 3.45 -21.32 27.40
C ARG A 129 2.25 -20.42 27.13
N LEU A 130 2.28 -19.67 26.04
CA LEU A 130 1.14 -18.85 25.59
C LEU A 130 -0.08 -19.73 25.31
N HIS A 131 0.05 -20.74 24.44
CA HIS A 131 -1.06 -21.64 24.09
C HIS A 131 -1.66 -22.33 25.30
N ARG A 132 -0.83 -22.90 26.18
CA ARG A 132 -1.28 -23.55 27.42
C ARG A 132 -2.08 -22.60 28.31
N THR A 133 -1.68 -21.34 28.40
CA THR A 133 -2.40 -20.34 29.19
C THR A 133 -3.75 -20.01 28.56
N LEU A 134 -3.81 -19.91 27.23
CA LEU A 134 -5.03 -19.59 26.49
C LEU A 134 -6.06 -20.73 26.49
N GLU A 135 -5.63 -22.00 26.62
CA GLU A 135 -6.53 -23.16 26.76
C GLU A 135 -7.61 -22.95 27.84
N HIS A 136 -7.27 -22.28 28.95
CA HIS A 136 -8.18 -22.05 30.06
C HIS A 136 -9.24 -20.97 29.81
N VAL A 137 -9.01 -20.08 28.83
CA VAL A 137 -9.90 -18.95 28.51
C VAL A 137 -10.55 -19.10 27.12
N TYR A 138 -10.32 -20.21 26.44
CA TYR A 138 -10.92 -20.47 25.13
C TYR A 138 -12.43 -20.65 25.18
N SER A 139 -12.94 -21.26 26.25
CA SER A 139 -14.37 -21.50 26.45
C SER A 139 -15.17 -20.22 26.76
N THR A 140 -14.50 -19.11 27.04
CA THR A 140 -15.17 -17.84 27.39
C THR A 140 -15.45 -16.97 26.17
N LEU A 141 -15.01 -17.38 24.97
CA LEU A 141 -15.22 -16.62 23.74
C LEU A 141 -16.71 -16.57 23.38
N THR A 142 -17.18 -15.39 23.01
CA THR A 142 -18.51 -15.25 22.40
C THR A 142 -18.51 -15.81 20.98
N ASN A 143 -19.70 -16.09 20.44
CA ASN A 143 -19.85 -16.58 19.06
C ASN A 143 -19.22 -15.63 18.01
N GLU A 144 -19.27 -14.31 18.25
CA GLU A 144 -18.62 -13.33 17.39
C GLU A 144 -17.10 -13.46 17.45
N GLU A 145 -16.57 -13.59 18.66
CA GLU A 145 -15.13 -13.69 18.90
C GLU A 145 -14.55 -14.99 18.35
N GLU A 146 -15.27 -16.10 18.50
CA GLU A 146 -14.92 -17.35 17.86
C GLU A 146 -14.90 -17.23 16.33
N ARG A 147 -15.87 -16.51 15.75
CA ARG A 147 -15.95 -16.29 14.30
C ARG A 147 -14.74 -15.50 13.79
N ARG A 148 -14.35 -14.42 14.48
CA ARG A 148 -13.13 -13.64 14.10
C ARG A 148 -11.82 -14.37 14.41
N ASN A 149 -11.84 -15.42 15.24
CA ASN A 149 -10.67 -16.23 15.58
C ASN A 149 -10.47 -17.47 14.67
N LYS A 150 -11.24 -17.58 13.58
CA LYS A 150 -11.15 -18.69 12.61
C LYS A 150 -10.55 -18.20 11.30
N ARG A 151 -9.70 -19.02 10.67
CA ARG A 151 -9.19 -18.77 9.32
C ARG A 151 -10.30 -19.03 8.30
N ASP A 152 -10.71 -17.98 7.61
CA ASP A 152 -11.69 -18.05 6.52
C ASP A 152 -11.00 -18.23 5.16
N SER A 153 -11.77 -18.34 4.09
CA SER A 153 -11.31 -18.41 2.70
C SER A 153 -11.58 -17.12 1.96
N ASP A 154 -10.77 -16.88 0.93
CA ASP A 154 -10.85 -15.71 0.08
C ASP A 154 -12.18 -15.68 -0.68
N ARG A 155 -12.52 -14.51 -1.23
CA ARG A 155 -13.77 -14.28 -1.95
C ARG A 155 -13.48 -13.74 -3.33
N LEU A 156 -14.19 -14.26 -4.31
CA LEU A 156 -14.18 -13.78 -5.69
C LEU A 156 -15.54 -13.12 -5.99
N PHE A 157 -15.48 -11.89 -6.47
CA PHE A 157 -16.66 -11.09 -6.82
C PHE A 157 -16.76 -10.96 -8.33
N ILE A 158 -17.89 -11.35 -8.89
CA ILE A 158 -18.10 -11.39 -10.34
C ILE A 158 -19.39 -10.66 -10.69
N HIS A 159 -19.31 -9.79 -11.69
CA HIS A 159 -20.49 -9.09 -12.19
C HIS A 159 -21.38 -10.01 -13.03
N SER A 160 -22.69 -9.78 -13.00
CA SER A 160 -23.70 -10.56 -13.72
C SER A 160 -23.53 -10.59 -15.24
N SER A 161 -22.76 -9.65 -15.80
CA SER A 161 -22.43 -9.59 -17.23
C SER A 161 -21.17 -10.36 -17.62
N ASP A 162 -20.44 -10.92 -16.66
CA ASP A 162 -19.21 -11.66 -16.91
C ASP A 162 -19.50 -13.05 -17.50
N LEU A 163 -18.60 -13.55 -18.35
CA LEU A 163 -18.72 -14.89 -18.96
C LEU A 163 -18.69 -16.01 -17.91
N CYS A 164 -18.03 -15.79 -16.77
CA CYS A 164 -17.99 -16.73 -15.65
C CYS A 164 -19.33 -16.87 -14.92
N TYR A 165 -20.24 -15.88 -15.05
CA TYR A 165 -21.43 -15.82 -14.22
C TYR A 165 -22.31 -17.07 -14.36
N ASP A 166 -22.63 -17.47 -15.60
CA ASP A 166 -23.48 -18.63 -15.86
C ASP A 166 -22.85 -19.95 -15.42
N TYR A 167 -21.52 -20.03 -15.47
CA TYR A 167 -20.79 -21.20 -14.96
C TYR A 167 -20.91 -21.30 -13.44
N LEU A 168 -20.75 -20.18 -12.74
CA LEU A 168 -20.73 -20.12 -11.29
C LEU A 168 -22.12 -20.12 -10.63
N LYS A 169 -23.18 -19.71 -11.34
CA LYS A 169 -24.55 -19.92 -10.88
C LYS A 169 -24.83 -21.37 -10.48
N LYS A 170 -24.20 -22.32 -11.17
CA LYS A 170 -24.34 -23.76 -10.90
C LYS A 170 -23.93 -24.15 -9.48
N LEU A 171 -23.08 -23.36 -8.83
CA LEU A 171 -22.68 -23.55 -7.43
C LEU A 171 -23.88 -23.47 -6.48
N TYR A 172 -24.88 -22.66 -6.81
CA TYR A 172 -26.05 -22.41 -5.97
C TYR A 172 -27.30 -23.19 -6.41
N VAL A 173 -27.19 -24.05 -7.42
CA VAL A 173 -28.29 -24.91 -7.87
C VAL A 173 -28.24 -26.22 -7.07
N PRO A 174 -29.34 -26.63 -6.39
CA PRO A 174 -29.39 -27.91 -5.69
C PRO A 174 -29.17 -29.07 -6.67
N GLY A 175 -28.18 -29.91 -6.41
CA GLY A 175 -27.84 -31.08 -7.22
C GLY A 175 -27.48 -32.30 -6.37
N GLU A 176 -27.30 -33.46 -6.99
CA GLU A 176 -27.02 -34.73 -6.29
C GLU A 176 -25.68 -34.73 -5.54
N ASN A 177 -24.71 -33.91 -5.98
CA ASN A 177 -23.42 -33.71 -5.33
C ASN A 177 -23.28 -32.25 -4.87
N GLU A 178 -23.47 -32.01 -3.58
CA GLU A 178 -23.32 -30.67 -2.98
C GLU A 178 -21.86 -30.19 -3.11
N ILE A 179 -21.69 -29.02 -3.72
CA ILE A 179 -20.37 -28.39 -3.88
C ILE A 179 -20.01 -27.73 -2.57
N THR A 180 -18.90 -28.17 -1.99
CA THR A 180 -18.42 -27.66 -0.69
C THR A 180 -16.93 -27.38 -0.79
N LYS A 181 -16.34 -26.82 0.27
CA LYS A 181 -14.88 -26.66 0.35
C LYS A 181 -14.09 -27.97 0.13
N LYS A 182 -14.67 -29.13 0.46
CA LYS A 182 -14.06 -30.45 0.24
C LYS A 182 -14.22 -30.95 -1.20
N ASN A 183 -15.35 -30.61 -1.82
CA ASN A 183 -15.70 -30.96 -3.19
C ASN A 183 -15.85 -29.69 -4.01
N SER A 184 -14.76 -28.94 -4.16
CA SER A 184 -14.74 -27.62 -4.78
C SER A 184 -14.72 -27.70 -6.31
N LEU A 185 -15.26 -26.69 -6.98
CA LEU A 185 -15.29 -26.56 -8.43
C LEU A 185 -14.05 -25.83 -8.93
N GLU A 186 -13.39 -26.32 -9.99
CA GLU A 186 -12.30 -25.61 -10.65
C GLU A 186 -12.81 -24.50 -11.57
N LEU A 187 -12.21 -23.31 -11.50
CA LEU A 187 -12.52 -22.19 -12.38
C LEU A 187 -11.88 -22.39 -13.76
N PRO A 188 -12.67 -22.45 -14.86
CA PRO A 188 -12.10 -22.58 -16.20
C PRO A 188 -11.40 -21.29 -16.62
N THR A 189 -10.09 -21.36 -16.82
CA THR A 189 -9.23 -20.21 -17.19
C THR A 189 -9.68 -19.49 -18.46
N ARG A 190 -10.32 -20.20 -19.40
CA ARG A 190 -10.87 -19.61 -20.63
C ARG A 190 -12.03 -18.65 -20.36
N LEU A 191 -12.83 -18.89 -19.33
CA LEU A 191 -13.96 -18.03 -18.98
C LEU A 191 -13.51 -16.83 -18.14
N SER A 192 -12.49 -17.02 -17.30
CA SER A 192 -12.01 -16.04 -16.33
C SER A 192 -10.86 -15.16 -16.83
N GLY A 193 -10.51 -15.25 -18.12
CA GLY A 193 -9.40 -14.49 -18.70
C GLY A 193 -8.03 -14.92 -18.16
N GLY A 194 -7.89 -16.15 -17.68
CA GLY A 194 -6.64 -16.75 -17.21
C GLY A 194 -6.57 -17.06 -15.71
N ILE A 195 -7.58 -16.68 -14.92
CA ILE A 195 -7.61 -16.96 -13.48
C ILE A 195 -7.91 -18.45 -13.25
N ALA A 196 -7.05 -19.12 -12.50
CA ALA A 196 -7.22 -20.52 -12.10
C ALA A 196 -7.38 -20.61 -10.59
N GLY A 197 -8.30 -21.44 -10.11
CA GLY A 197 -8.52 -21.65 -8.69
C GLY A 197 -9.72 -22.54 -8.41
N LEU A 198 -9.95 -22.80 -7.13
CA LEU A 198 -11.03 -23.62 -6.61
C LEU A 198 -12.12 -22.77 -5.99
N LEU A 199 -13.37 -23.12 -6.24
CA LEU A 199 -14.55 -22.34 -5.92
C LEU A 199 -15.61 -23.17 -5.21
N TRP A 200 -16.35 -22.54 -4.30
CA TRP A 200 -17.54 -23.13 -3.66
C TRP A 200 -18.50 -22.03 -3.19
N PRO A 201 -19.76 -22.37 -2.83
CA PRO A 201 -20.74 -21.40 -2.34
C PRO A 201 -20.24 -20.61 -1.12
N ASP A 202 -20.65 -19.34 -1.03
CA ASP A 202 -20.46 -18.50 0.15
C ASP A 202 -21.76 -18.43 0.94
N ASP A 203 -21.82 -19.18 2.05
CA ASP A 203 -23.03 -19.30 2.88
C ASP A 203 -23.16 -18.20 3.95
N ASP A 204 -22.32 -17.16 3.87
CA ASP A 204 -22.39 -16.00 4.78
C ASP A 204 -23.69 -15.22 4.52
N ASP A 205 -24.50 -15.03 5.56
CA ASP A 205 -25.83 -14.40 5.52
C ASP A 205 -25.81 -12.94 5.04
N LYS A 206 -24.62 -12.32 5.07
CA LYS A 206 -24.36 -10.97 4.57
C LYS A 206 -24.23 -10.93 3.05
N ILE A 207 -23.93 -12.05 2.40
CA ILE A 207 -23.92 -12.14 0.95
C ILE A 207 -25.37 -12.16 0.47
N LYS A 208 -25.70 -11.19 -0.40
CA LYS A 208 -27.04 -11.05 -0.97
C LYS A 208 -27.08 -11.56 -2.40
N PRO A 209 -28.17 -12.25 -2.80
CA PRO A 209 -28.42 -12.58 -4.19
C PRO A 209 -28.35 -11.38 -5.13
N ILE A 210 -28.22 -11.66 -6.43
CA ILE A 210 -28.36 -10.63 -7.46
C ILE A 210 -29.80 -10.13 -7.49
N GLY A 211 -29.97 -8.81 -7.66
CA GLY A 211 -31.25 -8.12 -7.58
C GLY A 211 -31.54 -7.53 -6.21
N ASP A 212 -30.94 -8.07 -5.15
CA ASP A 212 -31.22 -7.62 -3.79
C ASP A 212 -30.58 -6.26 -3.48
N LYS A 213 -31.19 -5.58 -2.51
CA LYS A 213 -30.68 -4.33 -1.95
C LYS A 213 -29.59 -4.62 -0.92
N ILE A 214 -28.43 -3.99 -1.08
CA ILE A 214 -27.33 -4.04 -0.10
C ILE A 214 -27.23 -2.70 0.60
N LYS A 215 -27.35 -2.73 1.93
CA LYS A 215 -27.10 -1.56 2.78
C LYS A 215 -25.62 -1.51 3.14
N PRO A 216 -24.90 -0.41 2.86
CA PRO A 216 -23.50 -0.30 3.22
C PRO A 216 -23.34 -0.24 4.75
N PRO A 217 -22.23 -0.76 5.28
CA PRO A 217 -21.95 -0.70 6.72
C PRO A 217 -21.52 0.71 7.18
N LEU A 218 -21.20 1.60 6.23
CA LEU A 218 -20.74 2.96 6.50
C LEU A 218 -21.91 3.95 6.41
N PRO A 219 -22.03 4.91 7.35
CA PRO A 219 -23.20 5.79 7.47
C PRO A 219 -23.36 6.77 6.29
N ASN A 220 -22.30 7.08 5.55
CA ASN A 220 -22.29 8.09 4.49
C ASN A 220 -22.26 7.47 3.07
N CYS A 221 -22.67 6.22 2.95
CA CYS A 221 -22.74 5.53 1.66
C CYS A 221 -24.20 5.27 1.30
N GLU A 222 -24.54 5.47 0.02
CA GLU A 222 -25.87 5.18 -0.50
C GLU A 222 -26.11 3.67 -0.59
N ASP A 223 -27.36 3.27 -0.44
CA ASP A 223 -27.77 1.88 -0.60
C ASP A 223 -27.59 1.43 -2.05
N VAL A 224 -27.03 0.23 -2.24
CA VAL A 224 -27.00 -0.42 -3.55
C VAL A 224 -28.38 -1.03 -3.77
N LEU A 225 -29.18 -0.44 -4.65
CA LEU A 225 -30.58 -0.83 -4.85
C LEU A 225 -30.76 -2.12 -5.67
N ASN A 226 -29.79 -2.44 -6.52
CA ASN A 226 -29.84 -3.61 -7.41
C ASN A 226 -28.44 -4.23 -7.49
N ASN A 227 -28.15 -5.16 -6.59
CA ASN A 227 -26.87 -5.87 -6.61
C ASN A 227 -26.73 -6.66 -7.91
N GLN A 228 -25.67 -6.41 -8.68
CA GLN A 228 -25.32 -7.17 -9.88
C GLN A 228 -24.06 -8.01 -9.68
N ILE A 229 -23.59 -8.15 -8.44
CA ILE A 229 -22.37 -8.87 -8.09
C ILE A 229 -22.73 -10.17 -7.39
N MET A 230 -22.17 -11.27 -7.87
CA MET A 230 -22.15 -12.55 -7.19
C MET A 230 -20.85 -12.68 -6.40
N CYS A 231 -20.93 -13.22 -5.19
CA CYS A 231 -19.78 -13.59 -4.37
C CYS A 231 -19.68 -15.11 -4.31
N VAL A 232 -18.47 -15.63 -4.42
CA VAL A 232 -18.16 -17.05 -4.21
C VAL A 232 -16.88 -17.16 -3.39
N LYS A 233 -16.73 -18.26 -2.64
CA LYS A 233 -15.46 -18.54 -1.97
C LYS A 233 -14.44 -19.01 -2.98
N TYR A 234 -13.19 -18.59 -2.78
CA TYR A 234 -12.06 -18.84 -3.66
C TYR A 234 -10.86 -19.36 -2.87
N ARG A 235 -10.08 -20.22 -3.53
CA ARG A 235 -8.76 -20.64 -3.09
C ARG A 235 -7.90 -20.85 -4.33
N ASP A 236 -6.62 -20.49 -4.25
CA ASP A 236 -5.66 -20.86 -5.28
C ASP A 236 -5.57 -22.37 -5.46
N LEU A 237 -5.07 -22.82 -6.62
CA LEU A 237 -4.84 -24.23 -6.86
C LEU A 237 -3.85 -24.78 -5.84
N PRO A 238 -4.16 -25.92 -5.20
CA PRO A 238 -3.23 -26.56 -4.29
C PRO A 238 -2.08 -27.17 -5.09
N TYR A 239 -0.88 -27.09 -4.53
CA TYR A 239 0.30 -27.79 -5.01
C TYR A 239 0.76 -28.75 -3.92
N ASP A 240 1.43 -29.84 -4.32
CA ASP A 240 2.01 -30.77 -3.37
C ASP A 240 3.08 -30.07 -2.50
N ASP A 241 3.25 -30.52 -1.26
CA ASP A 241 4.21 -29.91 -0.32
C ASP A 241 5.67 -29.94 -0.80
N ASP A 242 5.98 -30.83 -1.75
CA ASP A 242 7.31 -30.99 -2.36
C ASP A 242 7.38 -30.39 -3.78
N TYR A 243 6.31 -29.71 -4.23
CA TYR A 243 6.32 -29.00 -5.50
C TYR A 243 7.27 -27.81 -5.45
N ILE A 244 8.15 -27.72 -6.45
CA ILE A 244 9.14 -26.64 -6.56
C ILE A 244 8.73 -25.68 -7.67
N PHE A 245 8.42 -24.44 -7.30
CA PHE A 245 8.23 -23.35 -8.23
C PHE A 245 9.58 -22.94 -8.81
N GLN A 246 9.86 -23.35 -10.04
CA GLN A 246 11.11 -23.04 -10.71
C GLN A 246 11.20 -21.55 -11.05
N ALA A 247 12.31 -20.91 -10.65
CA ALA A 247 12.63 -19.54 -11.01
C ALA A 247 13.10 -19.45 -12.48
N LYS A 248 12.19 -19.72 -13.41
CA LYS A 248 12.44 -19.68 -14.86
C LYS A 248 11.37 -18.89 -15.57
N LEU A 249 11.74 -18.36 -16.74
CA LEU A 249 10.77 -17.80 -17.67
C LEU A 249 9.88 -18.91 -18.22
N LEU A 250 8.59 -18.59 -18.41
CA LEU A 250 7.65 -19.49 -19.06
C LEU A 250 7.95 -19.57 -20.56
N ASP A 251 7.62 -20.72 -21.16
CA ASP A 251 7.77 -20.92 -22.60
C ASP A 251 6.91 -19.90 -23.36
N ASN A 252 7.48 -19.36 -24.44
CA ASN A 252 6.84 -18.34 -25.29
C ASN A 252 6.62 -16.98 -24.59
N VAL A 253 7.34 -16.68 -23.50
CA VAL A 253 7.29 -15.33 -22.91
C VAL A 253 7.71 -14.27 -23.95
N GLN A 254 6.88 -13.24 -24.09
CA GLN A 254 7.23 -12.08 -24.91
C GLN A 254 7.88 -11.04 -24.00
N MET A 255 9.18 -10.80 -24.19
CA MET A 255 9.91 -9.83 -23.39
C MET A 255 9.44 -8.41 -23.74
N PRO A 256 9.20 -7.55 -22.73
CA PRO A 256 8.89 -6.15 -22.99
C PRO A 256 10.07 -5.47 -23.69
N THR A 257 9.78 -4.41 -24.45
CA THR A 257 10.81 -3.65 -25.17
C THR A 257 11.86 -3.12 -24.18
N PRO A 258 13.17 -3.36 -24.44
CA PRO A 258 14.24 -2.88 -23.57
C PRO A 258 14.15 -1.36 -23.35
N THR A 259 14.18 -0.97 -22.08
CA THR A 259 14.08 0.44 -21.67
C THR A 259 15.46 1.07 -21.49
N LEU A 260 16.50 0.24 -21.37
CA LEU A 260 17.90 0.64 -21.23
C LEU A 260 18.56 0.83 -22.60
N LYS A 261 19.55 1.73 -22.64
CA LYS A 261 20.39 1.94 -23.82
C LYS A 261 21.11 0.65 -24.16
N PRO A 262 21.00 0.13 -25.39
CA PRO A 262 21.87 -0.94 -25.86
C PRO A 262 23.35 -0.53 -25.69
N TYR A 263 24.22 -1.49 -25.40
CA TYR A 263 25.66 -1.22 -25.21
C TYR A 263 26.32 -0.71 -26.50
N ASP A 264 25.77 -1.11 -27.65
CA ASP A 264 26.14 -0.76 -29.02
C ASP A 264 25.38 0.45 -29.58
N TYR A 265 24.83 1.31 -28.70
CA TYR A 265 24.02 2.45 -29.13
C TYR A 265 24.84 3.51 -29.91
N ASP A 266 24.50 3.69 -31.18
CA ASP A 266 25.04 4.75 -32.02
C ASP A 266 24.57 6.13 -31.52
N GLN A 267 25.54 6.98 -31.18
CA GLN A 267 25.32 8.35 -30.67
C GLN A 267 24.68 9.28 -31.72
N SER A 268 24.56 8.85 -32.98
CA SER A 268 23.94 9.61 -34.07
C SER A 268 22.43 9.82 -33.90
N GLN A 269 21.76 9.03 -33.05
CA GLN A 269 20.33 9.17 -32.76
C GLN A 269 20.10 9.50 -31.28
N PRO A 270 19.04 10.26 -30.94
CA PRO A 270 18.67 10.51 -29.56
C PRO A 270 17.95 9.30 -28.96
N PHE A 271 18.57 8.65 -27.96
CA PHE A 271 17.96 7.50 -27.28
C PHE A 271 16.75 7.95 -26.46
N ARG A 272 15.63 7.25 -26.63
CA ARG A 272 14.43 7.46 -25.82
C ARG A 272 14.10 6.17 -25.06
N PRO A 273 14.35 6.10 -23.74
CA PRO A 273 13.95 4.94 -22.96
C PRO A 273 12.43 4.79 -22.99
N ASN A 274 11.93 3.58 -23.19
CA ASN A 274 10.53 3.31 -22.97
C ASN A 274 10.28 3.29 -21.45
N LEU A 275 9.62 4.30 -20.90
CA LEU A 275 9.33 4.36 -19.47
C LEU A 275 7.98 3.67 -19.22
N GLY A 276 8.01 2.46 -18.65
CA GLY A 276 6.83 1.70 -18.25
C GLY A 276 6.46 0.54 -19.19
N PHE A 277 5.29 -0.06 -18.93
CA PHE A 277 4.82 -1.29 -19.61
C PHE A 277 4.03 -1.05 -20.91
N ALA A 278 3.87 0.21 -21.35
CA ALA A 278 3.14 0.55 -22.58
C ALA A 278 4.09 1.07 -23.66
N GLN A 279 4.01 0.52 -24.87
CA GLN A 279 4.56 1.22 -26.05
C GLN A 279 3.67 2.44 -26.33
N ARG A 280 4.27 3.63 -26.36
CA ARG A 280 3.50 4.85 -26.67
C ARG A 280 3.06 4.83 -28.14
N PRO A 281 1.76 4.94 -28.48
CA PRO A 281 1.37 5.41 -29.80
C PRO A 281 1.85 6.86 -29.95
N GLN A 282 2.30 7.23 -31.17
CA GLN A 282 2.77 8.58 -31.49
C GLN A 282 1.68 9.62 -31.21
N TYR A 283 1.64 10.15 -29.99
CA TYR A 283 0.80 11.29 -29.68
C TYR A 283 1.48 12.54 -30.22
N GLN A 284 0.91 13.09 -31.29
CA GLN A 284 1.20 14.40 -31.84
C GLN A 284 1.12 15.42 -30.70
N ARG A 285 2.27 15.97 -30.31
CA ARG A 285 2.40 16.88 -29.18
C ARG A 285 1.93 18.27 -29.58
N ASP A 286 0.67 18.60 -29.32
CA ASP A 286 0.22 19.99 -29.25
C ASP A 286 0.77 20.64 -27.97
N PHE A 287 2.01 21.14 -28.07
CA PHE A 287 2.70 21.79 -26.95
C PHE A 287 2.30 23.26 -26.71
N ALA A 288 1.17 23.73 -27.25
CA ALA A 288 0.73 25.11 -27.06
C ALA A 288 0.35 25.44 -25.60
N THR A 289 0.02 24.43 -24.78
CA THR A 289 -0.42 24.64 -23.40
C THR A 289 0.73 24.63 -22.39
N ALA A 290 1.79 23.84 -22.65
CA ALA A 290 2.98 23.75 -21.79
C ALA A 290 3.95 24.92 -21.99
N HIS A 291 3.99 25.56 -23.17
CA HIS A 291 4.81 26.76 -23.39
C HIS A 291 4.21 28.04 -22.80
N ARG A 292 2.90 28.06 -22.49
CA ARG A 292 2.25 29.21 -21.85
C ARG A 292 2.62 29.35 -20.38
N THR A 293 2.80 28.25 -19.65
CA THR A 293 3.19 28.28 -18.23
C THR A 293 4.65 28.69 -18.01
N ILE A 294 5.56 28.37 -18.95
CA ILE A 294 6.99 28.73 -18.85
C ILE A 294 7.24 30.22 -19.14
N ARG A 295 6.38 30.89 -19.93
CA ARG A 295 6.47 32.34 -20.15
C ARG A 295 5.97 33.20 -18.98
N HIS A 296 5.17 32.63 -18.07
CA HIS A 296 4.65 33.36 -16.91
C HIS A 296 5.48 33.19 -15.63
N SER A 297 6.49 32.30 -15.63
CA SER A 297 7.38 32.08 -14.48
C SER A 297 8.82 32.59 -14.67
N ILE A 298 9.17 33.09 -15.85
CA ILE A 298 10.47 33.72 -16.13
C ILE A 298 10.24 35.17 -16.55
N GLY A 299 10.22 36.07 -15.56
CA GLY A 299 10.36 37.49 -15.80
C GLY A 299 11.78 37.77 -16.31
N SER A 300 11.89 38.15 -17.58
CA SER A 300 13.13 38.66 -18.16
C SER A 300 13.48 40.02 -17.57
N GLN A 301 14.38 40.05 -16.58
CA GLN A 301 15.24 41.21 -16.33
C GLN A 301 16.68 40.84 -16.70
N GLN A 302 17.02 41.07 -17.97
CA GLN A 302 18.39 41.41 -18.35
C GLN A 302 18.51 42.93 -18.21
N GLN A 303 19.31 43.39 -17.24
CA GLN A 303 19.85 44.75 -17.24
C GLN A 303 21.36 44.65 -17.40
N GLN A 304 21.83 45.02 -18.58
CA GLN A 304 23.24 45.25 -18.91
C GLN A 304 23.73 46.52 -18.19
N GLN A 305 24.95 46.48 -17.66
CA GLN A 305 25.75 47.66 -17.36
C GLN A 305 26.62 48.01 -18.58
N GLN A 306 26.63 49.30 -18.94
CA GLN A 306 27.51 49.99 -19.91
C GLN A 306 28.70 50.62 -19.16
N PRO A 307 29.87 50.91 -19.79
CA PRO A 307 30.02 52.23 -20.45
C PRO A 307 31.02 52.32 -21.61
N GLY A 308 30.73 53.18 -22.61
CA GLY A 308 31.79 53.84 -23.40
C GLY A 308 31.41 54.42 -24.76
N GLY A 309 31.25 55.75 -24.83
CA GLY A 309 31.87 56.58 -25.88
C GLY A 309 31.16 56.85 -27.22
N PHE A 310 31.01 58.15 -27.51
CA PHE A 310 31.02 58.82 -28.82
C PHE A 310 29.78 58.83 -29.75
N THR A 311 29.06 59.97 -29.65
CA THR A 311 28.80 60.99 -30.70
C THR A 311 28.50 60.56 -32.15
N ARG A 312 27.30 60.98 -32.61
CA ARG A 312 26.89 61.56 -33.93
C ARG A 312 25.46 61.06 -34.26
N GLN A 313 24.55 61.75 -34.94
CA GLN A 313 24.37 63.12 -35.44
C GLN A 313 23.01 63.06 -36.19
N SER A 314 22.11 64.04 -35.98
CA SER A 314 20.98 64.41 -36.88
C SER A 314 19.88 63.36 -37.11
N GLY A 315 18.57 63.65 -37.12
CA GLY A 315 17.78 64.88 -37.13
C GLY A 315 16.33 64.53 -37.54
N GLY A 316 15.36 65.37 -37.16
CA GLY A 316 13.95 65.33 -37.60
C GLY A 316 12.97 64.81 -36.54
N PHE A 317 12.35 65.65 -35.69
CA PHE A 317 11.13 66.49 -35.94
C PHE A 317 9.98 65.68 -36.61
N ASN A 318 8.74 65.61 -36.13
CA ASN A 318 7.98 66.58 -35.34
C ASN A 318 6.69 65.96 -34.73
N ASN A 319 6.40 66.39 -33.50
CA ASN A 319 5.10 66.82 -32.95
C ASN A 319 3.80 66.03 -33.20
N TYR A 320 3.11 65.67 -32.11
CA TYR A 320 1.89 66.39 -31.71
C TYR A 320 1.60 66.23 -30.19
N ARG A 321 1.57 67.38 -29.51
CA ARG A 321 0.78 67.75 -28.30
C ARG A 321 0.87 66.91 -27.02
N GLN A 322 1.72 67.39 -26.12
CA GLN A 322 1.46 67.62 -24.69
C GLN A 322 0.54 68.87 -24.55
N PRO A 323 -0.16 69.16 -23.41
CA PRO A 323 0.56 69.41 -22.16
C PRO A 323 -0.11 69.13 -20.80
N TYR A 324 0.77 68.64 -19.92
CA TYR A 324 1.10 69.21 -18.59
C TYR A 324 0.13 68.93 -17.43
N ASP A 325 0.55 68.76 -16.17
CA ASP A 325 1.83 68.93 -15.47
C ASP A 325 1.73 68.15 -14.12
N ASN A 326 2.77 67.47 -13.61
CA ASN A 326 3.78 67.92 -12.61
C ASN A 326 3.18 68.48 -11.30
N ASN A 327 3.69 68.22 -10.09
CA ASN A 327 5.07 68.13 -9.59
C ASN A 327 5.05 67.47 -8.18
N ARG A 328 6.02 66.61 -7.80
CA ARG A 328 7.25 66.85 -6.99
C ARG A 328 6.98 67.35 -5.54
N GLN A 329 7.66 66.95 -4.47
CA GLN A 329 9.10 66.73 -4.16
C GLN A 329 9.18 65.72 -2.97
N ARG A 330 10.10 64.76 -2.85
CA ARG A 330 11.57 64.76 -2.69
C ARG A 330 12.06 65.44 -1.40
N GLU A 331 12.56 64.65 -0.44
CA GLU A 331 13.78 64.97 0.30
C GLU A 331 14.38 63.71 0.98
N SER A 332 15.70 63.74 1.14
CA SER A 332 16.61 62.63 1.41
C SER A 332 17.44 62.96 2.65
N ASN A 333 17.76 61.93 3.45
CA ASN A 333 18.93 61.73 4.34
C ASN A 333 18.55 60.58 5.30
N GLY A 334 19.37 59.66 5.79
CA GLY A 334 20.81 59.42 5.77
C GLY A 334 21.07 58.28 6.79
N ASP A 335 21.92 57.33 6.40
CA ASP A 335 22.91 56.56 7.19
C ASP A 335 22.60 55.68 8.44
N TYR A 336 23.19 54.46 8.33
CA TYR A 336 23.87 53.62 9.33
C TYR A 336 23.14 52.86 10.47
N ARG A 337 23.32 51.53 10.44
CA ARG A 337 23.27 50.52 11.55
C ARG A 337 24.72 50.22 11.99
N PRO A 338 25.05 49.53 13.13
CA PRO A 338 24.27 48.50 13.84
C PRO A 338 24.39 48.45 15.40
N ARG A 339 23.54 47.64 16.06
CA ARG A 339 23.71 47.21 17.46
C ARG A 339 23.67 45.69 17.58
N TYR A 340 24.63 45.16 18.33
CA TYR A 340 24.63 43.84 18.97
C TYR A 340 23.53 43.75 20.03
N SER A 341 22.97 42.56 20.28
CA SER A 341 22.53 42.15 21.62
C SER A 341 22.46 40.63 21.77
N ASN A 342 23.07 40.20 22.86
CA ASN A 342 23.00 38.93 23.57
C ASN A 342 21.67 38.85 24.34
N ASP A 343 21.19 37.63 24.64
CA ASP A 343 20.76 37.20 25.99
C ASP A 343 19.88 35.94 25.98
N GLY A 344 20.20 35.04 26.91
CA GLY A 344 19.60 33.72 27.08
C GLY A 344 18.33 33.69 27.95
N TYR A 345 17.77 32.49 28.07
CA TYR A 345 16.55 32.23 28.85
C TYR A 345 16.57 30.85 29.53
N ARG A 346 16.17 30.82 30.81
CA ARG A 346 15.50 29.73 31.57
C ARG A 346 15.12 30.27 32.97
N PRO A 347 14.20 29.66 33.75
CA PRO A 347 12.82 29.23 33.47
C PRO A 347 11.85 29.58 34.64
N ARG A 348 10.53 29.31 34.54
CA ARG A 348 9.67 29.09 35.71
C ARG A 348 8.41 28.26 35.41
N PHE A 349 8.09 27.38 36.36
CA PHE A 349 6.93 26.47 36.41
C PHE A 349 5.70 27.14 37.04
N GLN A 350 4.49 26.71 36.64
CA GLN A 350 3.30 26.66 37.50
C GLN A 350 2.32 25.57 37.04
N ASN A 351 1.76 24.88 38.03
CA ASN A 351 0.70 23.87 37.99
C ASN A 351 -0.64 24.50 37.62
N ASP A 352 -1.52 23.75 36.94
CA ASP A 352 -2.94 23.58 37.33
C ASP A 352 -3.64 22.53 36.45
N GLY A 353 -4.48 21.69 37.08
CA GLY A 353 -5.14 20.54 36.48
C GLY A 353 -6.50 20.83 35.84
N PHE A 354 -6.99 19.89 35.03
CA PHE A 354 -8.35 19.91 34.47
C PHE A 354 -8.96 18.49 34.38
N ARG A 355 -10.20 18.37 34.87
CA ARG A 355 -11.18 17.29 34.61
C ARG A 355 -12.37 17.87 33.82
N PRO A 356 -13.19 17.03 33.15
CA PRO A 356 -13.76 17.31 31.83
C PRO A 356 -15.19 17.87 31.85
N ARG A 357 -15.60 18.54 30.76
CA ARG A 357 -17.00 18.91 30.48
C ARG A 357 -17.44 18.35 29.12
N ASN A 358 -18.49 17.52 29.16
CA ASN A 358 -19.38 17.24 28.04
C ASN A 358 -20.05 18.52 27.57
N LEU A 359 -20.09 18.76 26.25
CA LEU A 359 -21.12 19.58 25.61
C LEU A 359 -21.45 19.02 24.22
N ASN A 360 -22.68 18.54 24.14
CA ASN A 360 -23.46 18.37 22.93
C ASN A 360 -23.94 19.78 22.54
N ASP A 361 -23.56 20.30 21.37
CA ASP A 361 -24.34 21.31 20.65
C ASP A 361 -23.79 21.54 19.24
N GLY A 362 -24.70 21.51 18.27
CA GLY A 362 -24.41 21.45 16.84
C GLY A 362 -24.01 22.78 16.20
N TYR A 363 -23.40 22.66 15.02
CA TYR A 363 -23.21 23.78 14.10
C TYR A 363 -23.56 23.37 12.67
N ARG A 364 -24.49 24.13 12.08
CA ARG A 364 -24.95 24.06 10.68
C ARG A 364 -23.88 24.64 9.72
N PRO A 365 -23.68 24.10 8.51
CA PRO A 365 -22.84 24.74 7.49
C PRO A 365 -23.59 25.90 6.81
N ARG A 366 -22.89 27.03 6.61
CA ARG A 366 -23.36 28.15 5.79
C ARG A 366 -23.14 27.84 4.29
N ASN A 367 -24.21 28.00 3.52
CA ASN A 367 -24.20 28.03 2.06
C ASN A 367 -23.39 29.22 1.52
N PHE A 368 -22.55 28.95 0.53
CA PHE A 368 -22.19 29.90 -0.52
C PHE A 368 -22.58 29.25 -1.85
N ASN A 369 -23.57 29.84 -2.53
CA ASN A 369 -23.89 29.58 -3.92
C ASN A 369 -22.86 30.32 -4.78
N ASP A 370 -22.27 29.64 -5.76
CA ASP A 370 -21.93 30.24 -7.05
C ASP A 370 -22.03 29.16 -8.14
N ASP A 371 -22.68 29.56 -9.23
CA ASP A 371 -23.30 28.76 -10.28
C ASP A 371 -22.33 28.02 -11.21
N TYR A 372 -22.67 26.77 -11.58
CA TYR A 372 -22.22 26.16 -12.83
C TYR A 372 -23.37 25.49 -13.56
N ARG A 373 -23.91 26.18 -14.58
CA ARG A 373 -24.85 25.64 -15.57
C ARG A 373 -24.09 24.89 -16.68
N PRO A 374 -24.48 23.65 -17.06
CA PRO A 374 -23.97 23.02 -18.27
C PRO A 374 -24.65 23.60 -19.51
N ARG A 375 -23.87 24.12 -20.48
CA ARG A 375 -24.35 24.48 -21.82
C ARG A 375 -24.56 23.22 -22.66
N HIS A 376 -25.78 23.02 -23.14
CA HIS A 376 -26.07 22.19 -24.32
C HIS A 376 -25.52 22.86 -25.59
N PRO A 377 -25.14 22.07 -26.60
CA PRO A 377 -25.34 22.45 -28.00
C PRO A 377 -26.38 21.53 -28.67
N ARG A 378 -27.49 22.13 -29.14
CA ARG A 378 -28.38 21.53 -30.15
C ARG A 378 -27.66 21.49 -31.50
N GLY A 379 -27.83 20.39 -32.22
CA GLY A 379 -27.08 20.05 -33.44
C GLY A 379 -27.61 20.63 -34.74
N ASN A 380 -26.87 20.31 -35.80
CA ASN A 380 -27.35 19.83 -37.10
C ASN A 380 -26.15 19.55 -37.99
N PHE A 381 -25.95 18.30 -38.45
CA PHE A 381 -25.65 17.95 -39.85
C PHE A 381 -25.75 16.42 -40.04
N GLN A 382 -26.42 16.03 -41.14
CA GLN A 382 -26.98 14.72 -41.45
C GLN A 382 -25.94 13.64 -41.85
N PRO A 383 -26.27 12.34 -41.70
CA PRO A 383 -25.48 11.24 -42.25
C PRO A 383 -25.82 11.00 -43.73
N ARG A 384 -24.80 11.01 -44.60
CA ARG A 384 -24.93 10.51 -45.98
C ARG A 384 -24.94 8.99 -45.97
N GLN A 385 -26.06 8.42 -46.42
CA GLN A 385 -26.10 7.09 -47.02
C GLN A 385 -25.22 7.07 -48.27
N ASN A 386 -24.45 6.00 -48.44
CA ASN A 386 -24.21 5.44 -49.76
C ASN A 386 -24.07 3.92 -49.64
N ASN A 387 -25.05 3.24 -50.24
CA ASN A 387 -24.98 1.85 -50.66
C ASN A 387 -23.76 1.66 -51.57
N SER A 388 -23.03 0.57 -51.36
CA SER A 388 -22.65 -0.29 -52.49
C SER A 388 -22.53 -1.73 -52.03
N TYR A 389 -23.38 -2.55 -52.64
CA TYR A 389 -23.21 -3.98 -52.81
C TYR A 389 -21.79 -4.30 -53.30
N ASN A 390 -21.16 -5.34 -52.75
CA ASN A 390 -20.78 -6.49 -53.57
C ASN A 390 -20.44 -7.72 -52.72
N SER A 391 -21.22 -8.76 -52.99
CA SER A 391 -20.97 -10.17 -52.71
C SER A 391 -19.65 -10.64 -53.33
N TYR A 392 -18.88 -11.47 -52.62
CA TYR A 392 -18.23 -12.62 -53.25
C TYR A 392 -18.22 -13.82 -52.30
N ARG A 393 -18.70 -14.92 -52.87
CA ARG A 393 -18.75 -16.29 -52.38
C ARG A 393 -17.41 -16.99 -52.66
N GLN A 394 -17.20 -18.08 -51.91
CA GLN A 394 -16.53 -19.34 -52.25
C GLN A 394 -15.01 -19.51 -52.08
N ASN A 395 -14.72 -20.58 -51.32
CA ASN A 395 -13.77 -21.68 -51.54
C ASN A 395 -12.28 -21.33 -51.69
N TYR A 396 -11.47 -21.68 -50.69
CA TYR A 396 -10.80 -22.98 -50.55
C TYR A 396 -10.32 -23.18 -49.11
#